data_AF-A2Q295-F1
#
_entry.id   AF-A2Q295-F1
#
_cell.length_a   1.000
_cell.length_b   1.000
_cell.length_c   1.000
_cell.angle_alpha   90.00
_cell.angle_beta   90.00
_cell.angle_gamma   90.00
#
_symmetry.space_group_name_H-M   'P 1'
#
loop_
_entity.id
_entity.type
_entity.pdbx_description
1 polymer ?
#
loop_
_entity_poly.entity_id
_entity_poly.type
_entity_poly.pdbx_seq_one_letter_code
_entity_poly.pdbx_strand_id
1 'polypeptide(L)'
;MGASLSELEQPPQSQPQQTHQHSQLQPHQHRQNEPTNKEELRLPSRRENLLLSPQYHTKSPSSKKAVQNSTVVKCDETQSATKPLIKELSLSHNYEHILKDADSPVDKSSREKMCDQLYAGVFLHHKTKAKKNSKANCFMLYARALSITWAEDPNYWKWIQQKDVSEGTTEVAELKRVCWLEVHGKFDTRKLSPGILYQVSFIIMLKDPAQGWELPVNVRLVLPGGKKQQHKENLMEKLRARWIEVPVGEFVVSEKDGGEMEISMFEYEGGMWKQGLVIKGIAIKPKIFT
;
A
#
# COMPACT_ATOMS: atom_id res chain seq x y z
N MET A 1 -8.25 87.00 -13.92
CA MET A 1 -9.56 86.40 -14.31
C MET A 1 -9.25 85.33 -15.34
N GLY A 2 -9.74 84.09 -15.29
CA GLY A 2 -10.56 83.40 -14.29
C GLY A 2 -11.07 82.07 -14.88
N ALA A 3 -11.13 80.99 -14.08
CA ALA A 3 -11.27 79.57 -14.53
C ALA A 3 -10.01 79.06 -15.31
N SER A 4 -9.51 77.81 -15.18
CA SER A 4 -10.10 76.47 -14.98
C SER A 4 -10.76 75.88 -16.23
N LEU A 5 -10.59 74.59 -16.57
CA LEU A 5 -9.86 73.49 -15.88
C LEU A 5 -9.25 72.53 -16.92
N SER A 6 -8.36 71.64 -16.48
CA SER A 6 -7.63 70.66 -17.31
C SER A 6 -8.41 69.36 -17.51
N GLU A 7 -8.30 68.77 -18.69
CA GLU A 7 -8.69 67.37 -18.95
C GLU A 7 -7.61 66.69 -19.79
N LEU A 8 -7.16 65.50 -19.38
CA LEU A 8 -6.18 64.68 -20.11
C LEU A 8 -6.91 63.51 -20.79
N GLU A 9 -6.55 63.22 -22.03
CA GLU A 9 -7.02 62.00 -22.70
C GLU A 9 -6.54 60.74 -21.97
N GLN A 10 -7.44 59.78 -21.79
CA GLN A 10 -7.09 58.39 -21.43
C GLN A 10 -7.39 57.46 -22.62
N PRO A 11 -6.54 56.46 -22.90
CA PRO A 11 -6.80 55.48 -23.96
C PRO A 11 -7.97 54.54 -23.59
N PRO A 12 -8.69 54.00 -24.59
CA PRO A 12 -9.92 53.23 -24.36
C PRO A 12 -9.65 51.87 -23.68
N GLN A 13 -10.53 51.49 -22.75
CA GLN A 13 -10.51 50.18 -22.11
C GLN A 13 -11.07 49.09 -23.04
N SER A 14 -10.29 48.06 -23.32
CA SER A 14 -10.73 46.87 -24.05
C SER A 14 -11.36 45.83 -23.11
N GLN A 15 -12.68 45.61 -23.23
CA GLN A 15 -13.35 44.49 -22.56
C GLN A 15 -13.11 43.17 -23.32
N PRO A 16 -12.76 42.05 -22.65
CA PRO A 16 -12.71 40.74 -23.28
C PRO A 16 -14.12 40.15 -23.45
N GLN A 17 -14.51 39.82 -24.67
CA GLN A 17 -15.80 39.16 -24.95
C GLN A 17 -15.78 37.69 -24.48
N GLN A 18 -16.79 37.28 -23.70
CA GLN A 18 -16.96 35.88 -23.30
C GLN A 18 -17.70 35.08 -24.40
N THR A 19 -16.96 34.40 -25.26
CA THR A 19 -17.53 33.42 -26.20
C THR A 19 -17.74 32.07 -25.51
N HIS A 20 -18.92 31.85 -24.92
CA HIS A 20 -19.32 30.52 -24.45
C HIS A 20 -19.51 29.56 -25.64
N GLN A 21 -18.65 28.55 -25.77
CA GLN A 21 -18.92 27.35 -26.58
C GLN A 21 -19.06 26.12 -25.68
N HIS A 22 -20.30 25.80 -25.29
CA HIS A 22 -20.62 24.49 -24.72
C HIS A 22 -20.64 23.43 -25.82
N SER A 23 -19.52 22.73 -26.01
CA SER A 23 -19.49 21.49 -26.81
C SER A 23 -20.11 20.34 -26.00
N GLN A 24 -21.44 20.23 -26.03
CA GLN A 24 -22.15 19.08 -25.48
C GLN A 24 -22.03 17.86 -26.41
N LEU A 25 -21.04 17.02 -26.19
CA LEU A 25 -20.96 15.70 -26.83
C LEU A 25 -21.83 14.69 -26.07
N GLN A 26 -23.11 14.61 -26.42
CA GLN A 26 -23.96 13.48 -26.03
C GLN A 26 -23.51 12.21 -26.79
N PRO A 27 -23.36 11.05 -26.12
CA PRO A 27 -23.16 9.79 -26.83
C PRO A 27 -24.44 9.41 -27.59
N HIS A 28 -24.40 9.45 -28.92
CA HIS A 28 -25.50 8.95 -29.74
C HIS A 28 -25.75 7.46 -29.46
N GLN A 29 -27.00 7.10 -29.19
CA GLN A 29 -27.41 5.71 -29.19
C GLN A 29 -27.16 5.11 -30.58
N HIS A 30 -26.46 3.98 -30.65
CA HIS A 30 -26.45 3.14 -31.84
C HIS A 30 -27.16 1.82 -31.56
N ARG A 31 -28.05 1.47 -32.49
CA ARG A 31 -28.99 0.36 -32.36
C ARG A 31 -28.27 -0.97 -32.59
N GLN A 32 -28.86 -2.03 -32.01
CA GLN A 32 -28.42 -3.42 -32.14
C GLN A 32 -28.18 -3.83 -33.59
N ASN A 33 -27.17 -4.68 -33.80
CA ASN A 33 -27.11 -5.69 -34.86
C ASN A 33 -26.30 -6.88 -34.33
N GLU A 34 -26.97 -8.00 -34.07
CA GLU A 34 -26.29 -9.30 -33.92
C GLU A 34 -25.91 -9.85 -35.30
N PRO A 35 -24.82 -10.61 -35.38
CA PRO A 35 -24.74 -11.73 -36.31
C PRO A 35 -24.64 -13.04 -35.52
N THR A 36 -25.74 -13.78 -35.47
CA THR A 36 -25.77 -15.15 -34.95
C THR A 36 -24.93 -16.04 -35.86
N ASN A 37 -23.86 -16.65 -35.34
CA ASN A 37 -23.51 -17.99 -35.77
C ASN A 37 -22.90 -18.83 -34.63
N LYS A 38 -23.13 -20.14 -34.69
CA LYS A 38 -22.55 -21.13 -33.78
C LYS A 38 -21.57 -21.99 -34.58
N GLU A 39 -20.38 -22.23 -34.06
CA GLU A 39 -19.60 -23.38 -34.49
C GLU A 39 -18.84 -24.01 -33.32
N GLU A 40 -18.78 -25.34 -33.31
CA GLU A 40 -18.59 -26.14 -32.10
C GLU A 40 -17.45 -27.15 -32.29
N LEU A 41 -16.24 -26.79 -31.82
CA LEU A 41 -15.02 -27.58 -32.04
C LEU A 41 -14.46 -28.21 -30.75
N ARG A 42 -15.24 -29.17 -30.25
CA ARG A 42 -14.85 -30.42 -29.55
C ARG A 42 -13.48 -30.49 -28.86
N LEU A 43 -13.51 -30.63 -27.53
CA LEU A 43 -12.45 -31.25 -26.74
C LEU A 43 -12.44 -32.79 -26.92
N PRO A 44 -11.26 -33.44 -27.06
CA PRO A 44 -11.09 -34.86 -26.73
C PRO A 44 -11.17 -35.08 -25.21
N SER A 45 -11.67 -36.25 -24.77
CA SER A 45 -11.92 -36.55 -23.34
C SER A 45 -11.23 -37.84 -22.88
N ARG A 46 -11.01 -37.93 -21.56
CA ARG A 46 -10.65 -39.12 -20.75
C ARG A 46 -9.43 -39.95 -21.17
N ARG A 47 -8.52 -40.12 -20.20
CA ARG A 47 -8.38 -41.44 -19.57
C ARG A 47 -8.65 -41.33 -18.08
N GLU A 48 -9.17 -42.40 -17.50
CA GLU A 48 -9.52 -42.51 -16.08
C GLU A 48 -8.47 -43.34 -15.35
N ASN A 49 -8.38 -43.15 -14.03
CA ASN A 49 -8.14 -44.21 -13.06
C ASN A 49 -8.61 -43.72 -11.68
N LEU A 50 -9.18 -44.62 -10.88
CA LEU A 50 -9.87 -44.28 -9.62
C LEU A 50 -9.67 -45.44 -8.63
N LEU A 51 -9.54 -45.11 -7.34
CA LEU A 51 -9.40 -46.04 -6.19
C LEU A 51 -8.04 -46.78 -6.15
N LEU A 52 -7.50 -47.24 -5.01
CA LEU A 52 -7.98 -47.23 -3.61
C LEU A 52 -6.98 -46.53 -2.65
N SER A 53 -7.46 -46.21 -1.44
CA SER A 53 -6.69 -45.67 -0.32
C SER A 53 -5.77 -46.70 0.36
N PRO A 54 -4.66 -46.28 0.99
CA PRO A 54 -3.90 -47.12 1.93
C PRO A 54 -4.40 -46.96 3.38
N GLN A 55 -4.91 -48.03 3.96
CA GLN A 55 -4.64 -48.34 5.38
C GLN A 55 -3.40 -49.24 5.43
N TYR A 56 -2.63 -49.23 6.52
CA TYR A 56 -2.16 -50.47 7.16
C TYR A 56 -1.56 -50.22 8.55
N HIS A 57 -1.49 -51.30 9.33
CA HIS A 57 -1.27 -51.30 10.78
C HIS A 57 0.21 -51.25 11.21
N THR A 58 0.39 -50.63 12.38
CA THR A 58 1.40 -50.91 13.43
C THR A 58 2.21 -52.22 13.31
N LYS A 59 3.53 -52.12 13.55
CA LYS A 59 4.31 -53.20 14.20
C LYS A 59 5.58 -52.69 14.89
N SER A 60 5.64 -52.91 16.20
CA SER A 60 6.84 -53.10 17.02
C SER A 60 6.68 -54.50 17.67
N PRO A 61 7.73 -55.20 18.17
CA PRO A 61 8.69 -54.76 19.21
C PRO A 61 10.15 -55.11 18.80
N SER A 62 11.21 -55.26 19.60
CA SER A 62 11.47 -55.34 21.07
C SER A 62 13.00 -55.11 21.30
N SER A 63 13.66 -55.07 22.48
CA SER A 63 13.33 -55.23 23.91
C SER A 63 14.56 -54.80 24.77
N LYS A 64 14.36 -54.13 25.92
CA LYS A 64 15.17 -54.25 27.18
C LYS A 64 16.65 -53.76 27.09
N LYS A 65 17.40 -53.31 28.12
CA LYS A 65 17.39 -53.11 29.60
C LYS A 65 18.38 -51.92 29.87
N ALA A 66 18.57 -51.26 31.04
CA ALA A 66 17.90 -51.20 32.34
C ALA A 66 18.40 -49.98 33.19
N VAL A 67 17.52 -49.44 34.05
CA VAL A 67 17.73 -49.08 35.48
C VAL A 67 18.98 -48.29 35.94
N GLN A 68 18.71 -47.04 36.36
CA GLN A 68 19.14 -46.31 37.58
C GLN A 68 20.57 -46.40 38.14
N ASN A 69 21.09 -45.24 38.56
CA ASN A 69 21.62 -45.06 39.92
C ASN A 69 21.31 -43.63 40.43
N SER A 70 21.27 -43.46 41.75
CA SER A 70 20.94 -42.19 42.44
C SER A 70 22.15 -41.63 43.19
N THR A 71 22.11 -40.33 43.53
CA THR A 71 22.37 -39.77 44.87
C THR A 71 22.28 -38.23 44.84
N VAL A 72 21.95 -37.62 45.99
CA VAL A 72 21.76 -36.18 46.17
C VAL A 72 23.10 -35.46 46.37
N VAL A 73 23.24 -34.26 45.77
CA VAL A 73 24.13 -33.20 46.28
C VAL A 73 23.32 -31.92 46.39
N LYS A 74 23.34 -31.28 47.57
CA LYS A 74 22.78 -29.94 47.79
C LYS A 74 23.91 -29.02 48.22
N CYS A 75 24.14 -27.96 47.46
CA CYS A 75 24.92 -26.80 47.86
C CYS A 75 24.10 -25.56 47.56
N ASP A 76 23.75 -24.78 48.59
CA ASP A 76 23.29 -23.40 48.41
C ASP A 76 24.53 -22.51 48.27
N GLU A 77 24.50 -21.48 47.40
CA GLU A 77 24.84 -20.08 47.75
C GLU A 77 24.89 -19.13 46.55
N THR A 78 24.89 -17.83 46.86
CA THR A 78 25.12 -16.64 45.99
C THR A 78 24.32 -16.49 44.69
N GLN A 79 23.30 -15.62 44.76
CA GLN A 79 22.64 -15.02 43.59
C GLN A 79 23.60 -14.05 42.87
N SER A 80 24.30 -14.52 41.82
CA SER A 80 24.93 -13.61 40.86
C SER A 80 23.86 -13.06 39.92
N ALA A 81 23.43 -11.81 40.13
CA ALA A 81 22.40 -11.17 39.33
C ALA A 81 22.96 -10.75 37.95
N THR A 82 23.01 -11.69 37.01
CA THR A 82 23.42 -11.45 35.61
C THR A 82 22.45 -10.50 34.92
N LYS A 83 22.71 -9.19 35.07
CA LYS A 83 21.89 -8.09 34.57
C LYS A 83 21.64 -8.28 33.07
N PRO A 84 20.39 -8.45 32.60
CA PRO A 84 20.11 -8.65 31.19
C PRO A 84 20.67 -7.51 30.35
N LEU A 85 21.27 -7.83 29.21
CA LEU A 85 21.85 -6.85 28.32
C LEU A 85 20.73 -6.08 27.60
N ILE A 86 20.15 -5.08 28.27
CA ILE A 86 19.18 -4.14 27.70
C ILE A 86 19.88 -3.31 26.64
N LYS A 87 20.00 -3.92 25.46
CA LYS A 87 20.51 -3.31 24.23
C LYS A 87 19.71 -2.04 24.00
N GLU A 88 20.40 -0.92 23.84
CA GLU A 88 19.77 0.39 23.94
C GLU A 88 18.72 0.60 22.84
N LEU A 89 17.43 0.46 23.18
CA LEU A 89 16.32 0.82 22.30
C LEU A 89 16.29 2.35 22.15
N SER A 90 17.14 2.87 21.28
CA SER A 90 17.05 4.27 20.85
C SER A 90 15.65 4.54 20.31
N LEU A 91 15.09 5.69 20.67
CA LEU A 91 13.89 6.21 20.02
C LEU A 91 14.26 6.47 18.55
N SER A 92 13.38 6.09 17.62
CA SER A 92 13.71 6.16 16.19
C SER A 92 13.66 7.60 15.69
N HIS A 93 14.23 7.85 14.51
CA HIS A 93 14.37 9.20 13.96
C HIS A 93 13.03 9.96 13.94
N ASN A 94 13.04 11.21 14.43
CA ASN A 94 11.91 12.14 14.51
C ASN A 94 10.64 11.60 15.20
N TYR A 95 10.74 10.59 16.07
CA TYR A 95 9.55 9.90 16.58
C TYR A 95 8.64 10.79 17.46
N GLU A 96 9.22 11.71 18.24
CA GLU A 96 8.47 12.70 19.02
C GLU A 96 7.66 13.65 18.12
N HIS A 97 8.13 13.91 16.90
CA HIS A 97 7.38 14.71 15.92
C HIS A 97 6.31 13.88 15.22
N ILE A 98 6.61 12.63 14.87
CA ILE A 98 5.63 11.70 14.25
C ILE A 98 4.44 11.48 15.19
N LEU A 99 4.68 11.39 16.51
CA LEU A 99 3.61 11.24 17.52
C LEU A 99 2.78 12.49 17.80
N LYS A 100 3.11 13.67 17.25
CA LYS A 100 2.19 14.84 17.32
C LYS A 100 0.97 14.64 16.43
N ASP A 101 1.12 13.86 15.36
CA ASP A 101 0.10 13.59 14.36
C ASP A 101 -0.81 12.39 14.75
N ALA A 102 -0.63 11.83 15.96
CA ALA A 102 -1.24 10.56 16.37
C ALA A 102 -2.71 10.71 16.81
N ASP A 103 -3.56 9.80 16.33
CA ASP A 103 -5.00 9.82 16.62
C ASP A 103 -5.34 9.45 18.08
N SER A 104 -4.39 8.85 18.81
CA SER A 104 -4.53 8.50 20.22
C SER A 104 -3.24 8.79 21.01
N PRO A 105 -3.33 9.16 22.31
CA PRO A 105 -2.15 9.41 23.13
C PRO A 105 -1.32 8.13 23.34
N VAL A 106 -0.04 8.18 22.97
CA VAL A 106 0.95 7.15 23.34
C VAL A 106 1.22 7.19 24.84
N ASP A 107 1.21 6.03 25.48
CA ASP A 107 1.50 5.87 26.90
C ASP A 107 3.01 5.97 27.15
N LYS A 108 3.43 7.15 27.63
CA LYS A 108 4.82 7.47 27.95
C LYS A 108 5.25 7.06 29.36
N SER A 109 4.45 6.29 30.09
CA SER A 109 4.76 5.88 31.47
C SER A 109 5.93 4.87 31.58
N SER A 110 6.23 4.12 30.51
CA SER A 110 7.50 3.36 30.44
C SER A 110 8.01 3.24 29.00
N ARG A 111 9.34 3.09 28.85
CA ARG A 111 10.01 2.85 27.56
C ARG A 111 9.48 1.61 26.84
N GLU A 112 9.13 0.58 27.62
CA GLU A 112 8.63 -0.71 27.13
C GLU A 112 7.23 -0.54 26.54
N LYS A 113 6.27 -0.02 27.32
CA LYS A 113 4.91 0.31 26.86
C LYS A 113 4.91 1.19 25.61
N MET A 114 5.76 2.23 25.59
CA MET A 114 5.97 3.03 24.39
C MET A 114 6.38 2.13 23.22
N CYS A 115 7.48 1.39 23.35
CA CYS A 115 8.00 0.53 22.30
C CYS A 115 6.95 -0.49 21.80
N ASP A 116 6.16 -1.10 22.68
CA ASP A 116 5.10 -2.04 22.33
C ASP A 116 4.01 -1.36 21.48
N GLN A 117 3.58 -0.15 21.86
CA GLN A 117 2.68 0.66 21.03
C GLN A 117 3.30 1.04 19.68
N LEU A 118 4.62 1.32 19.63
CA LEU A 118 5.31 1.62 18.37
C LEU A 118 5.40 0.37 17.48
N TYR A 119 5.60 -0.81 18.07
CA TYR A 119 5.67 -2.10 17.36
C TYR A 119 4.29 -2.62 16.93
N ALA A 120 3.21 -2.31 17.66
CA ALA A 120 1.84 -2.51 17.17
C ALA A 120 1.52 -1.56 16.01
N GLY A 121 1.96 -0.30 16.14
CA GLY A 121 1.83 0.77 15.17
C GLY A 121 0.70 1.74 15.50
N VAL A 122 1.00 3.04 15.39
CA VAL A 122 0.13 4.17 15.74
C VAL A 122 -0.48 4.74 14.46
N PHE A 123 -1.79 5.00 14.46
CA PHE A 123 -2.46 5.69 13.36
C PHE A 123 -2.26 7.21 13.48
N LEU A 124 -2.05 7.84 12.32
CA LEU A 124 -1.91 9.27 12.13
C LEU A 124 -3.01 9.75 11.18
N HIS A 125 -3.79 10.75 11.59
CA HIS A 125 -4.93 11.32 10.86
C HIS A 125 -5.91 10.27 10.30
N HIS A 126 -6.09 9.15 11.01
CA HIS A 126 -6.90 7.97 10.67
C HIS A 126 -6.53 7.30 9.33
N LYS A 127 -5.42 7.69 8.71
CA LYS A 127 -5.12 7.43 7.29
C LYS A 127 -3.74 6.84 7.03
N THR A 128 -2.76 7.12 7.90
CA THR A 128 -1.40 6.57 7.78
C THR A 128 -1.02 5.89 9.09
N LYS A 129 -0.65 4.60 9.07
CA LYS A 129 -0.13 3.90 10.24
C LYS A 129 1.40 3.94 10.25
N ALA A 130 1.97 4.50 11.31
CA ALA A 130 3.41 4.51 11.58
C ALA A 130 3.77 3.39 12.56
N LYS A 131 4.72 2.54 12.20
CA LYS A 131 5.19 1.41 13.01
C LYS A 131 6.70 1.44 13.14
N LYS A 132 7.24 1.04 14.28
CA LYS A 132 8.67 0.75 14.45
C LYS A 132 8.97 -0.67 13.94
N ASN A 133 10.02 -0.81 13.15
CA ASN A 133 10.76 -2.06 13.02
C ASN A 133 12.11 -1.90 13.77
N SER A 134 12.83 -2.99 14.01
CA SER A 134 13.95 -3.14 14.97
C SER A 134 14.96 -1.99 15.08
N LYS A 135 15.20 -1.21 14.03
CA LYS A 135 16.04 0.01 14.04
C LYS A 135 15.44 1.25 13.33
N ALA A 136 14.27 1.15 12.70
CA ALA A 136 13.81 2.16 11.74
C ALA A 136 12.27 2.27 11.66
N ASN A 137 11.79 3.42 11.21
CA ASN A 137 10.36 3.69 11.02
C ASN A 137 9.83 2.95 9.77
N CYS A 138 8.60 2.45 9.83
CA CYS A 138 7.81 1.91 8.72
C CYS A 138 6.49 2.69 8.63
N PHE A 139 5.96 2.86 7.42
CA PHE A 139 4.68 3.54 7.21
C PHE A 139 3.78 2.74 6.26
N MET A 140 2.48 2.81 6.53
CA MET A 140 1.42 2.31 5.65
C MET A 140 0.42 3.43 5.42
N LEU A 141 0.39 3.98 4.20
CA LEU A 141 -0.58 4.98 3.77
C LEU A 141 -1.79 4.23 3.23
N TYR A 142 -2.89 4.16 3.97
CA TYR A 142 -4.09 3.43 3.52
C TYR A 142 -4.78 4.14 2.36
N ALA A 143 -5.70 3.47 1.66
CA ALA A 143 -6.33 4.01 0.45
C ALA A 143 -6.99 5.39 0.64
N ARG A 144 -7.54 5.69 1.84
CA ARG A 144 -8.08 7.02 2.20
C ARG A 144 -7.03 8.15 2.33
N ALA A 145 -5.74 7.82 2.33
CA ALA A 145 -4.62 8.76 2.25
C ALA A 145 -4.19 9.09 0.80
N LEU A 146 -4.71 8.35 -0.18
CA LEU A 146 -4.30 8.46 -1.58
C LEU A 146 -5.24 9.38 -2.37
N SER A 147 -4.70 10.03 -3.40
CA SER A 147 -5.50 10.66 -4.45
C SER A 147 -5.77 9.62 -5.53
N ILE A 148 -7.01 9.16 -5.63
CA ILE A 148 -7.45 8.14 -6.60
C ILE A 148 -8.47 8.82 -7.54
N THR A 149 -8.24 8.76 -8.85
CA THR A 149 -9.09 9.45 -9.82
C THR A 149 -10.51 8.84 -9.81
N TRP A 150 -11.50 9.71 -9.61
CA TRP A 150 -12.94 9.40 -9.42
C TRP A 150 -13.32 8.57 -8.18
N ALA A 151 -12.48 8.51 -7.13
CA ALA A 151 -12.69 7.61 -5.99
C ALA A 151 -14.00 7.80 -5.20
N GLU A 152 -14.55 9.02 -5.19
CA GLU A 152 -15.80 9.32 -4.48
C GLU A 152 -17.04 9.18 -5.38
N ASP A 153 -16.88 8.75 -6.64
CA ASP A 153 -17.99 8.35 -7.52
C ASP A 153 -18.32 6.85 -7.33
N PRO A 154 -19.48 6.51 -6.75
CA PRO A 154 -19.88 5.11 -6.50
C PRO A 154 -20.19 4.32 -7.78
N ASN A 155 -20.17 4.94 -8.96
CA ASN A 155 -20.22 4.24 -10.25
C ASN A 155 -18.89 3.54 -10.54
N TYR A 156 -17.76 4.21 -10.30
CA TYR A 156 -16.42 3.77 -10.69
C TYR A 156 -15.66 3.05 -9.56
N TRP A 157 -15.85 3.48 -8.31
CA TRP A 157 -15.18 2.91 -7.14
C TRP A 157 -16.17 2.51 -6.04
N LYS A 158 -15.68 1.74 -5.06
CA LYS A 158 -16.40 1.39 -3.84
C LYS A 158 -15.44 1.32 -2.66
N TRP A 159 -15.73 2.07 -1.61
CA TRP A 159 -15.04 1.94 -0.32
C TRP A 159 -15.59 0.73 0.45
N ILE A 160 -14.68 -0.08 0.99
CA ILE A 160 -15.01 -1.33 1.69
C ILE A 160 -14.28 -1.38 3.02
N GLN A 161 -15.00 -1.66 4.10
CA GLN A 161 -14.40 -1.97 5.39
C GLN A 161 -13.82 -3.39 5.38
N GLN A 162 -12.49 -3.47 5.45
CA GLN A 162 -11.76 -4.70 5.67
C GLN A 162 -11.41 -4.84 7.16
N LYS A 163 -11.72 -5.99 7.74
CA LYS A 163 -11.19 -6.38 9.06
C LYS A 163 -9.87 -7.12 8.88
N ASP A 164 -8.83 -6.65 9.54
CA ASP A 164 -7.53 -7.29 9.66
C ASP A 164 -7.36 -7.72 11.13
N VAL A 165 -7.10 -9.00 11.36
CA VAL A 165 -6.99 -9.57 12.72
C VAL A 165 -5.87 -8.89 13.54
N SER A 166 -4.91 -8.27 12.85
CA SER A 166 -3.77 -7.57 13.46
C SER A 166 -3.84 -6.03 13.42
N GLU A 167 -4.75 -5.44 12.63
CA GLU A 167 -4.80 -3.99 12.40
C GLU A 167 -6.16 -3.32 12.65
N GLY A 168 -7.20 -4.09 13.01
CA GLY A 168 -8.54 -3.54 13.26
C GLY A 168 -9.39 -3.46 11.99
N THR A 169 -10.20 -2.41 11.86
CA THR A 169 -11.02 -2.18 10.63
C THR A 169 -10.41 -1.03 9.83
N THR A 170 -10.17 -1.25 8.54
CA THR A 170 -9.55 -0.30 7.60
C THR A 170 -10.41 -0.16 6.36
N GLU A 171 -10.56 1.04 5.80
CA GLU A 171 -11.18 1.22 4.48
C GLU A 171 -10.19 0.96 3.34
N VAL A 172 -10.61 0.14 2.38
CA VAL A 172 -9.89 -0.15 1.14
C VAL A 172 -10.74 0.27 -0.07
N ALA A 173 -10.10 0.64 -1.18
CA ALA A 173 -10.78 1.08 -2.39
C ALA A 173 -10.87 -0.08 -3.40
N GLU A 174 -12.08 -0.54 -3.70
CA GLU A 174 -12.37 -1.50 -4.78
C GLU A 174 -12.76 -0.76 -6.07
N LEU A 175 -12.06 -1.07 -7.15
CA LEU A 175 -12.35 -0.58 -8.50
C LEU A 175 -13.51 -1.38 -9.12
N LYS A 176 -14.64 -0.69 -9.34
CA LYS A 176 -15.80 -1.27 -10.04
C LYS A 176 -15.60 -1.28 -11.55
N ARG A 177 -15.23 -0.15 -12.16
CA ARG A 177 -14.90 -0.06 -13.60
C ARG A 177 -14.27 1.29 -13.97
N VAL A 178 -13.11 1.32 -14.62
CA VAL A 178 -12.57 2.53 -15.30
C VAL A 178 -11.80 2.17 -16.57
N CYS A 179 -11.79 3.05 -17.57
CA CYS A 179 -10.80 2.99 -18.66
C CYS A 179 -9.48 3.68 -18.28
N TRP A 180 -9.56 4.82 -17.58
CA TRP A 180 -8.43 5.58 -17.03
C TRP A 180 -8.17 5.16 -15.57
N LEU A 181 -7.11 4.41 -15.30
CA LEU A 181 -6.64 4.17 -13.94
C LEU A 181 -5.55 5.18 -13.59
N GLU A 182 -5.72 5.88 -12.47
CA GLU A 182 -4.72 6.78 -11.93
C GLU A 182 -4.84 6.88 -10.41
N VAL A 183 -3.72 6.66 -9.72
CA VAL A 183 -3.57 6.63 -8.26
C VAL A 183 -2.26 7.30 -7.88
N HIS A 184 -2.31 8.27 -6.97
CA HIS A 184 -1.17 8.99 -6.44
C HIS A 184 -1.14 8.97 -4.91
N GLY A 185 0.06 8.92 -4.35
CA GLY A 185 0.35 9.14 -2.93
C GLY A 185 1.54 10.06 -2.77
N LYS A 186 1.56 10.83 -1.68
CA LYS A 186 2.63 11.75 -1.31
C LYS A 186 3.14 11.42 0.09
N PHE A 187 4.44 11.52 0.33
CA PHE A 187 5.02 11.25 1.64
C PHE A 187 6.27 12.08 1.93
N ASP A 188 6.39 12.60 3.15
CA ASP A 188 7.56 13.36 3.60
C ASP A 188 8.70 12.42 4.03
N THR A 189 9.78 12.36 3.24
CA THR A 189 10.93 11.49 3.50
C THR A 189 11.63 11.80 4.82
N ARG A 190 11.44 12.99 5.40
CA ARG A 190 11.98 13.40 6.73
C ARG A 190 11.32 12.66 7.90
N LYS A 191 10.23 11.92 7.66
CA LYS A 191 9.63 10.98 8.64
C LYS A 191 10.27 9.58 8.61
N LEU A 192 11.08 9.26 7.58
CA LEU A 192 11.84 8.01 7.49
C LEU A 192 13.13 8.08 8.34
N SER A 193 13.81 6.94 8.52
CA SER A 193 15.09 6.88 9.24
C SER A 193 16.28 7.05 8.28
N PRO A 194 17.15 8.07 8.46
CA PRO A 194 18.28 8.32 7.56
C PRO A 194 19.30 7.19 7.47
N GLY A 195 20.03 7.12 6.36
CA GLY A 195 21.04 6.10 6.07
C GLY A 195 20.47 4.69 5.79
N ILE A 196 19.16 4.50 5.89
CA ILE A 196 18.48 3.22 5.65
C ILE A 196 17.99 3.15 4.20
N LEU A 197 18.14 1.99 3.56
CA LEU A 197 17.49 1.66 2.29
C LEU A 197 16.01 1.33 2.55
N TYR A 198 15.12 2.04 1.86
CA TYR A 198 13.68 1.80 1.87
C TYR A 198 13.19 1.24 0.54
N GLN A 199 12.21 0.34 0.62
CA GLN A 199 11.38 -0.11 -0.49
C GLN A 199 9.99 0.54 -0.36
N VAL A 200 9.49 1.09 -1.47
CA VAL A 200 8.15 1.65 -1.60
C VAL A 200 7.33 0.75 -2.51
N SER A 201 6.14 0.34 -2.04
CA SER A 201 5.30 -0.63 -2.74
C SER A 201 3.81 -0.33 -2.60
N PHE A 202 3.03 -0.53 -3.66
CA PHE A 202 1.56 -0.62 -3.53
C PHE A 202 1.17 -1.98 -2.94
N ILE A 203 0.21 -1.97 -2.01
CA ILE A 203 -0.41 -3.17 -1.45
C ILE A 203 -1.81 -3.31 -2.02
N ILE A 204 -1.98 -4.27 -2.93
CA ILE A 204 -3.20 -4.46 -3.74
C ILE A 204 -3.69 -5.91 -3.69
N MET A 205 -4.91 -6.14 -4.14
CA MET A 205 -5.47 -7.45 -4.41
C MET A 205 -6.18 -7.39 -5.76
N LEU A 206 -6.03 -8.43 -6.57
CA LEU A 206 -6.90 -8.67 -7.72
C LEU A 206 -7.98 -9.66 -7.31
N LYS A 207 -9.26 -9.28 -7.46
CA LYS A 207 -10.39 -10.16 -7.23
C LYS A 207 -10.46 -11.25 -8.31
N ASP A 208 -11.34 -12.22 -8.08
CA ASP A 208 -11.74 -13.17 -9.10
C ASP A 208 -13.25 -13.04 -9.32
N PRO A 209 -13.72 -12.62 -10.51
CA PRO A 209 -12.93 -12.14 -11.65
C PRO A 209 -12.32 -10.73 -11.40
N ALA A 210 -11.25 -10.44 -12.13
CA ALA A 210 -10.73 -9.08 -12.37
C ALA A 210 -10.19 -9.03 -13.82
N GLN A 211 -10.56 -8.00 -14.57
CA GLN A 211 -10.50 -7.95 -16.05
C GLN A 211 -10.01 -6.58 -16.54
N GLY A 212 -9.52 -6.49 -17.78
CA GLY A 212 -9.01 -5.24 -18.36
C GLY A 212 -7.54 -4.95 -18.01
N TRP A 213 -6.81 -5.99 -17.60
CA TRP A 213 -5.43 -5.92 -17.08
C TRP A 213 -4.40 -6.49 -18.06
N GLU A 214 -4.81 -6.70 -19.31
CA GLU A 214 -4.01 -7.29 -20.39
C GLU A 214 -2.86 -6.35 -20.81
N LEU A 215 -2.99 -5.05 -20.49
CA LEU A 215 -1.92 -4.06 -20.56
C LEU A 215 -1.35 -3.81 -19.15
N PRO A 216 -0.01 -3.79 -18.98
CA PRO A 216 0.62 -3.60 -17.68
C PRO A 216 0.47 -2.16 -17.19
N VAL A 217 0.27 -1.99 -15.89
CA VAL A 217 0.22 -0.65 -15.28
C VAL A 217 1.62 -0.05 -15.19
N ASN A 218 1.73 1.28 -15.31
CA ASN A 218 2.96 1.97 -14.94
C ASN A 218 2.97 2.18 -13.42
N VAL A 219 4.11 1.92 -12.79
CA VAL A 219 4.38 2.30 -11.39
C VAL A 219 5.60 3.22 -11.35
N ARG A 220 5.52 4.32 -10.60
CA ARG A 220 6.51 5.40 -10.61
C ARG A 220 6.70 6.04 -9.24
N LEU A 221 7.95 6.19 -8.83
CA LEU A 221 8.42 6.93 -7.66
C LEU A 221 9.22 8.15 -8.12
N VAL A 222 8.92 9.33 -7.59
CA VAL A 222 9.70 10.56 -7.77
C VAL A 222 10.18 11.01 -6.40
N LEU A 223 11.49 11.10 -6.23
CA LEU A 223 12.13 11.52 -4.99
C LEU A 223 12.27 13.04 -4.91
N PRO A 224 12.53 13.62 -3.72
CA PRO A 224 13.02 15.00 -3.60
C PRO A 224 14.20 15.26 -4.55
N GLY A 225 14.24 16.47 -5.13
CA GLY A 225 15.18 16.79 -6.21
C GLY A 225 14.81 16.19 -7.59
N GLY A 226 13.66 15.53 -7.72
CA GLY A 226 13.10 15.10 -9.01
C GLY A 226 13.67 13.77 -9.55
N LYS A 227 14.50 13.05 -8.79
CA LYS A 227 15.04 11.75 -9.23
C LYS A 227 13.90 10.73 -9.38
N LYS A 228 13.63 10.33 -10.62
CA LYS A 228 12.55 9.42 -11.01
C LYS A 228 12.99 7.96 -11.10
N GLN A 229 12.13 7.06 -10.66
CA GLN A 229 12.12 5.62 -10.96
C GLN A 229 10.75 5.29 -11.56
N GLN A 230 10.70 4.49 -12.63
CA GLN A 230 9.45 4.01 -13.22
C GLN A 230 9.68 2.67 -13.92
N HIS A 231 8.74 1.74 -13.75
CA HIS A 231 8.66 0.53 -14.58
C HIS A 231 7.19 0.21 -14.92
N LYS A 232 6.99 -0.81 -15.77
CA LYS A 232 5.68 -1.40 -16.03
C LYS A 232 5.54 -2.68 -15.19
N GLU A 233 4.32 -2.99 -14.77
CA GLU A 233 3.98 -4.15 -13.94
C GLU A 233 2.81 -4.92 -14.58
N ASN A 234 3.04 -6.18 -14.97
CA ASN A 234 1.96 -7.02 -15.49
C ASN A 234 1.11 -7.55 -14.33
N LEU A 235 -0.15 -7.10 -14.25
CA LEU A 235 -1.08 -7.54 -13.22
C LEU A 235 -1.72 -8.91 -13.51
N MET A 236 -1.77 -9.36 -14.77
CA MET A 236 -2.33 -10.67 -15.13
C MET A 236 -1.47 -11.86 -14.66
N GLU A 237 -0.18 -11.65 -14.43
CA GLU A 237 0.74 -12.63 -13.86
C GLU A 237 0.62 -12.76 -12.32
N LYS A 238 -0.17 -11.90 -11.67
CA LYS A 238 -0.24 -11.84 -10.20
C LYS A 238 -1.34 -12.71 -9.63
N LEU A 239 -1.10 -13.19 -8.41
CA LEU A 239 -2.02 -14.09 -7.69
C LEU A 239 -3.32 -13.36 -7.28
N ARG A 240 -4.45 -13.93 -7.68
CA ARG A 240 -5.80 -13.44 -7.34
C ARG A 240 -6.19 -13.80 -5.90
N ALA A 241 -7.22 -13.10 -5.42
CA ALA A 241 -7.89 -13.27 -4.12
C ALA A 241 -6.96 -13.20 -2.88
N ARG A 242 -5.80 -12.56 -3.00
CA ARG A 242 -4.86 -12.32 -1.89
C ARG A 242 -4.19 -10.95 -2.01
N TRP A 243 -3.68 -10.45 -0.89
CA TRP A 243 -2.83 -9.27 -0.89
C TRP A 243 -1.49 -9.61 -1.55
N ILE A 244 -1.10 -8.77 -2.50
CA ILE A 244 0.19 -8.80 -3.20
C ILE A 244 0.88 -7.45 -2.98
N GLU A 245 2.21 -7.50 -3.01
CA GLU A 245 3.06 -6.32 -2.98
C GLU A 245 3.57 -6.05 -4.39
N VAL A 246 3.30 -4.85 -4.90
CA VAL A 246 3.85 -4.35 -6.18
C VAL A 246 4.91 -3.29 -5.84
N PRO A 247 6.21 -3.59 -6.00
CA PRO A 247 7.26 -2.59 -5.83
C PRO A 247 7.06 -1.40 -6.78
N VAL A 248 7.53 -0.22 -6.36
CA VAL A 248 7.51 1.02 -7.16
C VAL A 248 8.91 1.60 -7.32
N GLY A 249 9.76 1.43 -6.31
CA GLY A 249 11.14 1.89 -6.31
C GLY A 249 11.81 1.78 -4.94
N GLU A 250 13.12 1.99 -4.92
CA GLU A 250 13.98 1.85 -3.74
C GLU A 250 14.92 3.04 -3.61
N PHE A 251 15.19 3.50 -2.38
CA PHE A 251 16.12 4.60 -2.14
C PHE A 251 16.70 4.58 -0.73
N VAL A 252 17.93 5.08 -0.60
CA VAL A 252 18.55 5.36 0.71
C VAL A 252 18.10 6.76 1.15
N VAL A 253 17.66 6.89 2.40
CA VAL A 253 17.20 8.16 2.96
C VAL A 253 18.40 9.06 3.27
N SER A 254 18.47 10.21 2.61
CA SER A 254 19.46 11.26 2.87
C SER A 254 18.98 12.20 3.99
N GLU A 255 19.89 12.67 4.82
CA GLU A 255 19.64 13.75 5.80
C GLU A 255 19.53 15.14 5.13
N LYS A 256 20.12 15.30 3.94
CA LYS A 256 20.25 16.58 3.24
C LYS A 256 19.15 16.80 2.21
N ASP A 257 18.72 15.72 1.56
CA ASP A 257 17.75 15.73 0.45
C ASP A 257 16.33 15.38 0.94
N GLY A 258 15.96 15.92 2.10
CA GLY A 258 14.67 15.67 2.75
C GLY A 258 13.54 16.50 2.15
N GLY A 259 12.40 15.86 1.83
CA GLY A 259 11.24 16.54 1.25
C GLY A 259 10.10 15.59 0.91
N GLU A 260 9.13 16.03 0.12
CA GLU A 260 8.05 15.18 -0.35
C GLU A 260 8.52 14.27 -1.50
N MET A 261 8.22 12.97 -1.42
CA MET A 261 8.26 12.04 -2.55
C MET A 261 6.85 11.77 -3.08
N GLU A 262 6.75 11.59 -4.39
CA GLU A 262 5.50 11.26 -5.10
C GLU A 262 5.53 9.81 -5.59
N ILE A 263 4.42 9.11 -5.41
CA ILE A 263 4.30 7.67 -5.63
C ILE A 263 3.03 7.45 -6.46
N SER A 264 3.11 6.74 -7.57
CA SER A 264 2.00 6.69 -8.53
C SER A 264 1.87 5.35 -9.25
N MET A 265 0.63 4.95 -9.51
CA MET A 265 0.24 3.78 -10.32
C MET A 265 -0.82 4.21 -11.33
N PHE A 266 -0.57 4.02 -12.62
CA PHE A 266 -1.44 4.54 -13.69
C PHE A 266 -1.42 3.71 -14.97
N GLU A 267 -2.58 3.63 -15.63
CA GLU A 267 -2.75 3.11 -16.99
C GLU A 267 -4.01 3.76 -17.59
N TYR A 268 -3.79 4.65 -18.55
CA TYR A 268 -4.81 5.42 -19.26
C TYR A 268 -4.59 5.45 -20.79
N GLU A 269 -3.51 4.83 -21.28
CA GLU A 269 -3.13 4.80 -22.70
C GLU A 269 -3.90 3.71 -23.45
N GLY A 270 -4.22 2.61 -22.77
CA GLY A 270 -4.81 1.42 -23.38
C GLY A 270 -6.31 1.47 -23.68
N GLY A 271 -7.06 2.42 -23.11
CA GLY A 271 -8.53 2.54 -23.25
C GLY A 271 -9.37 1.39 -22.64
N MET A 272 -8.76 0.24 -22.35
CA MET A 272 -9.42 -0.96 -21.83
C MET A 272 -10.08 -0.74 -20.47
N TRP A 273 -11.32 -1.21 -20.34
CA TRP A 273 -12.10 -1.11 -19.10
C TRP A 273 -11.66 -2.12 -18.04
N LYS A 274 -10.97 -1.60 -17.03
CA LYS A 274 -10.39 -2.31 -15.88
C LYS A 274 -11.42 -2.49 -14.76
N GLN A 275 -11.47 -3.66 -14.14
CA GLN A 275 -12.27 -3.92 -12.93
C GLN A 275 -11.67 -4.97 -11.99
N GLY A 276 -12.05 -4.93 -10.71
CA GLY A 276 -11.71 -5.95 -9.71
C GLY A 276 -10.36 -5.76 -9.01
N LEU A 277 -9.69 -4.63 -9.20
CA LEU A 277 -8.56 -4.21 -8.37
C LEU A 277 -9.06 -3.71 -7.00
N VAL A 278 -8.40 -4.08 -5.91
CA VAL A 278 -8.61 -3.52 -4.57
C VAL A 278 -7.30 -2.98 -4.05
N ILE A 279 -7.29 -1.77 -3.51
CA ILE A 279 -6.09 -1.10 -2.98
C ILE A 279 -6.21 -1.00 -1.45
N LYS A 280 -5.30 -1.65 -0.70
CA LYS A 280 -5.16 -1.43 0.75
C LYS A 280 -4.39 -0.15 1.04
N GLY A 281 -3.36 0.15 0.24
CA GLY A 281 -2.57 1.37 0.38
C GLY A 281 -1.16 1.28 -0.24
N ILE A 282 -0.25 2.12 0.26
CA ILE A 282 1.18 2.12 -0.05
C ILE A 282 1.98 1.79 1.23
N ALA A 283 2.83 0.78 1.16
CA ALA A 283 3.79 0.45 2.21
C ALA A 283 5.16 1.09 1.91
N ILE A 284 5.76 1.70 2.95
CA ILE A 284 7.12 2.25 2.93
C ILE A 284 7.88 1.59 4.08
N LYS A 285 8.82 0.69 3.77
CA LYS A 285 9.51 -0.15 4.75
C LYS A 285 11.02 -0.23 4.50
N PRO A 286 11.86 -0.38 5.54
CA PRO A 286 13.26 -0.72 5.37
C PRO A 286 13.42 -2.02 4.58
N LYS A 287 14.25 -2.00 3.54
CA LYS A 287 14.67 -3.21 2.83
C LYS A 287 15.92 -3.77 3.51
N ILE A 288 15.71 -4.84 4.28
CA ILE A 288 16.81 -5.56 4.94
C ILE A 288 17.38 -6.55 3.92
N PHE A 289 18.67 -6.45 3.64
CA PHE A 289 19.41 -7.54 3.01
C PHE A 289 19.65 -8.63 4.07
N THR A 290 19.16 -9.83 3.78
CA THR A 290 19.35 -11.07 4.56
C THR A 290 20.23 -12.03 3.77
#